data_AF-A0A523UAT9-F1
#
_entry.id   AF-A0A523UAT9-F1
#
_cell.length_a   1.000
_cell.length_b   1.000
_cell.length_c   1.000
_cell.angle_alpha   90.00
_cell.angle_beta   90.00
_cell.angle_gamma   90.00
#
_symmetry.space_group_name_H-M   'P 1'
#
loop_
_entity.id
_entity.type
_entity.pdbx_description
1 polymer ?
#
loop_
_entity_poly.entity_id
_entity_poly.type
_entity_poly.pdbx_seq_one_letter_code
_entity_poly.pdbx_strand_id
1 'polypeptide(L)' 'MLDRAVVEEFFDDKFEDMELEIPDDIEKEALVEAFCLYIEDDYYEWLKDNFKSFFERGNPDWDWIRERIDHYTKE' A
#
# COMPACT_ATOMS: atom_id res chain seq x y z
N MET A 1 -0.29 -7.66 5.23
CA MET A 1 0.84 -7.96 4.32
C MET A 1 0.26 -8.59 3.08
N LEU A 2 0.77 -8.19 1.92
CA LEU A 2 0.38 -8.72 0.62
C LEU A 2 0.64 -10.22 0.57
N ASP A 3 -0.25 -10.95 -0.09
CA ASP A 3 -0.05 -12.37 -0.33
C ASP A 3 0.95 -12.54 -1.49
N ARG A 4 2.08 -13.18 -1.22
CA ARG A 4 3.17 -13.33 -2.20
C ARG A 4 2.74 -14.16 -3.40
N ALA A 5 1.89 -15.17 -3.22
CA ALA A 5 1.41 -16.00 -4.32
C ALA A 5 0.50 -15.20 -5.25
N VAL A 6 -0.38 -14.36 -4.69
CA VAL A 6 -1.24 -13.47 -5.47
C VAL A 6 -0.42 -12.42 -6.24
N VAL A 7 0.63 -11.88 -5.61
CA VAL A 7 1.54 -10.92 -6.27
C VAL A 7 2.36 -11.60 -7.37
N GLU A 8 2.77 -12.85 -7.15
CA GLU A 8 3.49 -13.64 -8.14
C GLU A 8 2.63 -13.92 -9.38
N GLU A 9 1.38 -14.36 -9.21
CA GLU A 9 0.42 -14.55 -10.32
C GLU A 9 0.18 -13.21 -11.05
N PHE A 10 0.04 -12.11 -10.31
CA PHE A 10 -0.08 -10.79 -10.90
C PHE A 10 1.16 -10.39 -11.73
N PHE A 11 2.36 -10.78 -11.31
CA PHE A 11 3.57 -10.55 -12.10
C PHE A 11 3.59 -11.37 -13.38
N ASP A 12 3.19 -12.64 -13.34
CA ASP A 12 3.10 -13.47 -14.54
C ASP A 12 2.18 -12.84 -15.59
N ASP A 13 0.97 -12.44 -15.19
CA ASP A 13 0.01 -11.76 -16.07
C ASP A 13 0.60 -10.47 -16.65
N LYS A 14 1.24 -9.65 -15.81
CA LYS A 14 1.74 -8.32 -16.23
C LYS A 14 3.00 -8.42 -17.08
N PHE A 15 3.88 -9.36 -16.80
CA PHE A 15 5.12 -9.54 -17.56
C PHE A 15 4.81 -10.14 -18.93
N GLU A 16 3.85 -11.06 -19.04
CA GLU A 16 3.33 -11.53 -20.32
C GLU A 16 2.72 -10.38 -21.14
N ASP A 17 1.83 -9.57 -20.54
CA ASP A 17 1.21 -8.40 -21.19
C ASP A 17 2.24 -7.38 -21.72
N MET A 18 3.37 -7.24 -21.03
CA MET A 18 4.43 -6.27 -21.35
C MET A 18 5.57 -6.85 -22.19
N GLU A 19 5.52 -8.14 -22.54
CA GLU A 19 6.63 -8.87 -23.18
C GLU A 19 7.96 -8.70 -22.41
N LEU A 20 7.89 -8.73 -21.07
CA LEU A 20 9.02 -8.48 -20.18
C LEU A 20 9.57 -9.81 -19.65
N GLU A 21 10.87 -10.03 -19.85
CA GLU A 21 11.59 -11.19 -19.29
C GLU A 21 12.39 -10.77 -18.06
N ILE A 22 12.35 -11.59 -17.01
CA ILE A 22 13.17 -11.38 -15.80
C ILE A 22 14.62 -11.76 -16.15
N PRO A 23 15.61 -10.89 -15.85
CA PRO A 23 17.03 -11.22 -16.02
C PRO A 23 17.44 -12.49 -15.26
N ASP A 24 18.30 -13.31 -15.87
CA ASP A 24 18.73 -14.61 -15.32
C ASP A 24 19.42 -14.52 -13.94
N ASP A 25 19.97 -13.34 -13.59
CA ASP A 25 20.63 -13.08 -12.31
C ASP A 25 19.65 -12.64 -11.21
N ILE A 26 18.35 -12.54 -11.51
CA ILE A 26 17.30 -12.15 -10.57
C ILE A 26 16.33 -13.31 -10.36
N GLU A 27 16.27 -13.80 -9.12
CA GLU A 27 15.26 -14.78 -8.73
C GLU A 27 13.88 -14.11 -8.61
N LYS A 28 12.87 -14.68 -9.29
CA LYS A 28 11.49 -14.16 -9.29
C LYS A 28 10.93 -14.01 -7.87
N GLU A 29 11.19 -14.97 -6.99
CA GLU A 29 10.75 -14.93 -5.58
C GLU A 29 11.33 -13.71 -4.84
N ALA A 30 12.61 -13.39 -5.06
CA ALA A 30 13.25 -12.23 -4.46
C ALA A 30 12.66 -10.91 -5.00
N LEU A 31 12.29 -10.87 -6.28
CA LEU A 31 11.61 -9.72 -6.88
C LEU A 31 10.21 -9.51 -6.29
N VAL A 32 9.44 -10.58 -6.13
CA VAL A 32 8.11 -10.56 -5.49
C VAL A 32 8.21 -10.06 -4.06
N GLU A 33 9.17 -10.57 -3.27
CA GLU A 33 9.35 -10.14 -1.88
C GLU A 33 9.74 -8.67 -1.80
N ALA A 34 10.71 -8.23 -2.62
CA ALA A 34 11.13 -6.83 -2.67
C ALA A 34 9.98 -5.88 -3.03
N PHE A 35 9.14 -6.26 -4.00
CA PHE A 35 7.98 -5.47 -4.38
C PHE A 35 6.92 -5.42 -3.27
N CYS A 36 6.66 -6.55 -2.60
CA CYS A 36 5.72 -6.59 -1.48
C CYS A 36 6.16 -5.66 -0.35
N LEU A 37 7.43 -5.74 0.05
CA LEU A 37 8.01 -4.88 1.08
C LEU A 37 7.96 -3.40 0.69
N TYR A 38 8.29 -3.09 -0.57
CA TYR A 38 8.22 -1.71 -1.08
C TYR A 38 6.81 -1.11 -0.93
N ILE A 39 5.76 -1.85 -1.34
CA ILE A 39 4.38 -1.38 -1.24
C ILE A 39 3.93 -1.28 0.22
N GLU A 40 4.28 -2.26 1.05
CA GLU A 40 3.91 -2.27 2.46
C GLU A 40 4.55 -1.10 3.21
N ASP A 41 5.84 -0.85 3.00
CA ASP A 41 6.55 0.27 3.63
C ASP A 41 5.96 1.62 3.21
N ASP A 42 5.73 1.84 1.92
CA ASP A 42 5.12 3.08 1.42
C ASP A 42 3.71 3.28 1.98
N TYR A 43 2.89 2.22 2.02
CA TYR A 43 1.56 2.25 2.60
C TYR A 43 1.59 2.62 4.09
N TYR A 44 2.53 2.07 4.86
CA TYR A 44 2.66 2.40 6.28
C TYR A 44 3.13 3.84 6.51
N GLU A 45 4.07 4.35 5.72
CA GLU A 45 4.46 5.76 5.82
C GLU A 45 3.32 6.71 5.43
N TRP A 46 2.59 6.39 4.35
CA TRP A 46 1.39 7.13 3.97
C TRP A 46 0.34 7.15 5.10
N LEU A 47 0.09 6.00 5.75
CA LEU A 47 -0.82 5.94 6.89
C LEU A 47 -0.35 6.80 8.06
N LYS A 48 0.95 6.77 8.40
CA LYS A 48 1.51 7.57 9.50
C LYS A 48 1.32 9.06 9.26
N ASP A 49 1.58 9.52 8.04
CA ASP A 49 1.46 10.94 7.70
C ASP A 49 0.00 11.40 7.65
N ASN A 50 -0.91 10.56 7.18
CA ASN A 50 -2.34 10.86 7.21
C ASN A 50 -2.90 10.80 8.64
N PHE A 51 -2.44 9.87 9.47
CA PHE A 51 -2.81 9.81 10.88
C PHE A 51 -2.42 11.11 11.60
N LYS A 52 -1.17 11.56 11.41
CA LYS A 52 -0.71 12.85 11.94
C LYS A 52 -1.57 14.00 11.43
N SER A 53 -1.89 14.00 10.14
CA SER A 53 -2.71 15.06 9.53
C SER A 53 -4.14 15.08 10.08
N PHE A 54 -4.70 13.91 10.39
CA PHE A 54 -6.06 13.75 10.88
C PHE A 54 -6.19 14.01 12.38
N PHE A 55 -5.24 13.55 13.20
CA PHE A 55 -5.32 13.60 14.66
C PHE A 55 -4.37 14.59 15.32
N GLU A 56 -3.27 14.97 14.68
CA GLU A 56 -2.11 15.57 15.34
C GLU A 56 -1.62 16.87 14.69
N ARG A 57 -2.53 17.79 14.30
CA ARG A 57 -2.14 19.21 14.08
C ARG A 57 -1.82 19.94 15.41
N GLY A 58 -1.14 19.27 16.35
CA GLY A 58 -0.75 19.79 17.66
C GLY A 58 -1.70 19.48 18.83
N ASN A 59 -2.91 18.98 18.58
CA ASN A 59 -3.89 18.42 19.55
C ASN A 59 -5.12 17.92 18.76
N PRO A 60 -5.71 16.75 19.05
CA PRO A 60 -6.87 16.27 18.31
C PRO A 60 -8.12 17.16 18.52
N ASP A 61 -8.67 17.67 17.42
CA ASP A 61 -9.95 18.36 17.37
C ASP A 61 -11.09 17.35 17.21
N TRP A 62 -11.65 16.92 18.32
CA TRP A 62 -12.69 15.89 18.34
C TRP A 62 -14.02 16.34 17.74
N ASP A 63 -14.32 17.64 17.71
CA ASP A 63 -15.55 18.13 17.08
C ASP A 63 -15.44 18.03 15.56
N TRP A 64 -14.31 18.48 15.00
CA TRP A 64 -14.00 18.28 13.58
C TRP A 64 -13.98 16.79 13.19
N ILE A 65 -13.39 15.92 14.02
CA ILE A 65 -13.37 14.48 13.76
C ILE A 65 -14.79 13.90 13.73
N ARG A 66 -15.67 14.30 14.67
CA ARG A 66 -17.08 13.86 14.67
C ARG A 66 -17.81 14.30 13.41
N GLU A 67 -17.59 15.53 12.93
CA GLU A 67 -18.15 15.99 11.65
C GLU A 67 -17.67 15.14 10.47
N ARG A 68 -16.39 14.75 10.44
CA ARG A 68 -15.86 13.84 9.41
C ARG A 68 -16.50 12.46 9.47
N ILE A 69 -16.65 11.88 10.66
CA ILE A 69 -17.33 10.59 10.84
C ILE A 69 -18.76 10.68 10.32
N ASP A 70 -19.52 11.69 10.73
CA ASP A 70 -20.89 11.91 10.27
C ASP A 70 -20.96 12.07 8.75
N HIS A 71 -20.04 12.82 8.15
CA HIS A 71 -19.98 13.03 6.70
C HIS A 71 -19.71 11.74 5.90
N TYR A 72 -18.82 10.87 6.37
CA TYR A 72 -18.41 9.66 5.64
C TYR A 72 -19.25 8.41 5.97
N THR A 73 -20.04 8.42 7.05
CA THR A 73 -20.84 7.25 7.48
C THR A 73 -22.34 7.42 7.29
N LYS A 74 -22.83 8.65 7.04
CA LYS A 74 -24.23 8.87 6.68
C LYS A 74 -24.38 8.82 5.16
N GLU A 75 -24.86 7.68 4.67
CA GLU A 75 -25.47 7.55 3.34
C GLU A 75 -26.80 8.31 3.23
#